data_AF-A0A937R6G3-F1
#
_entry.id   AF-A0A937R6G3-F1
#
_cell.length_a   1.000
_cell.length_b   1.000
_cell.length_c   1.000
_cell.angle_alpha   90.00
_cell.angle_beta   90.00
_cell.angle_gamma   90.00
#
_symmetry.space_group_name_H-M   'P 1'
#
loop_
_entity.id
_entity.type
_entity.pdbx_description
1 polymer ?
#
loop_
_entity_poly.entity_id
_entity_poly.type
_entity_poly.pdbx_seq_one_letter_code
_entity_poly.pdbx_strand_id
1 'polypeptide(L)'
;MAHPKEQTMSPPSPVYQGGGQNKGLFSKIKGLLPFHLWLMLPTIIVLAVITIYPFIWMVVMSFKETAMDPGEKDIWIGLYNYARLLDDEPFLNGVKLLIWYFILCLSIEMIVGTSVAMLINNVKFENTLIVIFVMPMMVAPIVVGYL
;
A
#
# COMPACT_ATOMS: atom_id res chain seq x y z
N MET A 1 49.69 69.78 -8.45
CA MET A 1 50.23 70.13 -7.11
C MET A 1 49.80 69.06 -6.13
N ALA A 2 50.81 68.40 -5.55
CA ALA A 2 50.86 67.53 -4.37
C ALA A 2 49.58 66.96 -3.72
N HIS A 3 49.58 65.63 -3.57
CA HIS A 3 48.80 64.83 -2.62
C HIS A 3 48.83 65.35 -1.18
N PRO A 4 47.74 65.11 -0.42
CA PRO A 4 47.82 64.72 0.99
C PRO A 4 47.46 63.23 1.16
N LYS A 5 48.22 62.55 2.00
CA LYS A 5 48.16 61.11 2.29
C LYS A 5 47.12 60.86 3.38
N GLU A 6 46.03 60.16 3.09
CA GLU A 6 45.17 59.60 4.13
C GLU A 6 45.74 58.27 4.61
N GLN A 7 46.27 58.29 5.82
CA GLN A 7 46.72 57.14 6.58
C GLN A 7 45.51 56.31 7.03
N THR A 8 45.38 55.14 6.41
CA THR A 8 45.28 53.84 7.09
C THR A 8 44.64 53.83 8.48
N MET A 9 43.33 53.63 8.55
CA MET A 9 42.71 52.88 9.63
C MET A 9 41.83 51.81 9.00
N SER A 10 42.44 50.66 8.71
CA SER A 10 41.75 49.47 8.27
C SER A 10 40.72 49.06 9.34
N PRO A 11 39.43 48.88 9.02
CA PRO A 11 38.51 48.23 9.94
C PRO A 11 39.01 46.78 10.17
N PRO A 12 38.97 46.26 11.40
CA PRO A 12 39.39 44.88 11.65
C PRO A 12 38.54 43.93 10.81
N SER A 13 39.23 43.07 10.05
CA SER A 13 38.60 42.04 9.23
C SER A 13 37.66 41.19 10.09
N PRO A 14 36.42 40.92 9.66
CA PRO A 14 35.58 39.96 10.37
C PRO A 14 36.27 38.60 10.33
N VAL A 15 36.56 38.06 11.52
CA VAL A 15 37.00 36.67 11.69
C VAL A 15 35.86 35.79 11.19
N TYR A 16 36.00 35.24 9.98
CA TYR A 16 35.10 34.21 9.47
C TYR A 16 35.32 32.94 10.30
N GLN A 17 34.59 32.83 11.41
CA GLN A 17 34.47 31.60 12.17
C GLN A 17 33.82 30.55 11.25
N GLY A 18 34.62 29.57 10.85
CA GLY A 18 34.19 28.39 10.13
C GLY A 18 33.17 27.60 10.96
N GLY A 19 31.89 27.83 10.66
CA GLY A 19 30.79 27.01 11.14
C GLY A 19 30.75 25.70 10.36
N GLY A 20 31.07 24.61 11.07
CA GLY A 20 31.28 23.28 10.53
C GLY A 20 30.17 22.79 9.60
N GLN A 21 30.60 22.33 8.43
CA GLN A 21 29.81 21.54 7.50
C GLN A 21 29.43 20.19 8.11
N ASN A 22 28.38 20.15 8.93
CA ASN A 22 27.65 18.91 9.20
C ASN A 22 26.53 18.75 8.17
N LYS A 23 26.90 18.65 6.89
CA LYS A 23 26.00 18.27 5.78
C LYS A 23 26.30 16.85 5.26
N GLY A 24 26.82 16.00 6.14
CA GLY A 24 27.08 14.59 5.87
C GLY A 24 25.79 13.76 5.96
N LEU A 25 25.57 12.93 4.94
CA LEU A 25 24.53 11.90 4.82
C LEU A 25 23.10 12.39 4.51
N PHE A 26 22.49 13.27 5.31
CA PHE A 26 21.08 13.66 5.11
C PHE A 26 20.81 14.51 3.86
N SER A 27 21.82 15.22 3.35
CA SER A 27 21.70 16.06 2.15
C SER A 27 21.74 15.25 0.84
N LYS A 28 22.47 14.12 0.83
CA LYS A 28 22.59 13.25 -0.35
C LYS A 28 21.30 12.48 -0.64
N ILE A 29 20.54 12.09 0.40
CA ILE A 29 19.25 11.39 0.23
C ILE A 29 18.17 12.35 -0.30
N LYS A 30 18.22 13.63 0.10
CA LYS A 30 17.32 14.67 -0.42
C LYS A 30 17.56 15.01 -1.91
N GLY A 31 18.72 14.71 -2.47
CA GLY A 31 19.07 15.01 -3.86
C GLY A 31 18.57 13.98 -4.88
N LEU A 32 18.04 12.84 -4.43
CA LEU A 32 17.52 11.77 -5.28
C LEU A 32 16.02 11.49 -5.08
N LEU A 33 15.40 12.05 -4.04
CA LEU A 33 13.96 11.99 -3.83
C LEU A 33 13.32 13.18 -4.55
N PRO A 34 12.63 12.99 -5.68
CA PRO A 34 11.92 14.08 -6.34
C PRO A 34 10.91 14.68 -5.35
N PHE A 35 10.79 16.01 -5.31
CA PHE A 35 9.88 16.77 -4.44
C PHE A 35 8.46 16.15 -4.30
N HIS A 36 7.98 15.50 -5.37
CA HIS A 36 6.73 14.72 -5.43
C HIS A 36 6.63 13.60 -4.38
N LEU A 37 7.70 12.85 -4.12
CA LEU A 37 7.73 11.76 -3.14
C LEU A 37 7.62 12.27 -1.71
N TRP A 38 8.19 13.44 -1.42
CA TRP A 38 8.08 14.08 -0.10
C TRP A 38 6.64 14.53 0.20
N LEU A 39 5.91 14.97 -0.82
CA LEU A 39 4.51 15.37 -0.68
C LEU A 39 3.57 14.17 -0.47
N MET A 40 3.88 13.01 -1.08
CA MET A 40 3.12 11.76 -0.90
C MET A 40 3.48 11.00 0.38
N LEU A 41 4.67 11.25 0.93
CA LEU A 41 5.21 10.58 2.12
C LEU A 41 4.23 10.53 3.32
N PRO A 42 3.58 11.63 3.76
CA PRO A 42 2.65 11.56 4.89
C PRO A 42 1.44 10.65 4.60
N THR A 43 0.89 10.69 3.39
CA THR A 43 -0.23 9.83 2.99
C THR A 43 0.17 8.35 2.95
N ILE A 44 1.35 8.05 2.39
CA ILE A 44 1.88 6.68 2.34
C ILE A 44 2.11 6.15 3.76
N ILE A 45 2.68 6.95 4.65
CA ILE A 45 2.92 6.56 6.04
C ILE A 45 1.59 6.28 6.76
N VAL A 46 0.60 7.15 6.62
CA VAL A 46 -0.71 6.96 7.26
C VAL A 46 -1.39 5.68 6.74
N LEU A 47 -1.40 5.47 5.42
CA LEU A 47 -1.97 4.26 4.81
C LEU A 47 -1.23 3.01 5.26
N ALA A 48 0.11 3.06 5.27
CA ALA A 48 0.95 1.98 5.74
C ALA A 48 0.65 1.66 7.22
N VAL A 49 0.52 2.64 8.10
CA VAL A 49 0.20 2.41 9.51
C VAL A 49 -1.17 1.75 9.65
N ILE A 50 -2.20 2.28 8.99
CA ILE A 50 -3.58 1.75 9.08
C ILE A 50 -3.68 0.33 8.52
N THR A 51 -2.91 -0.03 7.50
CA THR A 51 -2.93 -1.39 6.91
C THR A 51 -2.01 -2.35 7.65
N ILE A 52 -0.75 -1.95 7.89
CA ILE A 52 0.28 -2.83 8.44
C ILE A 52 0.04 -3.10 9.91
N TYR A 53 -0.44 -2.12 10.68
CA TYR A 53 -0.71 -2.32 12.11
C TYR A 53 -1.69 -3.47 12.39
N PRO A 54 -2.93 -3.49 11.85
CA PRO A 54 -3.85 -4.60 12.08
C PRO A 54 -3.37 -5.89 11.40
N PHE A 55 -2.64 -5.80 10.28
CA PHE A 55 -2.06 -6.98 9.64
C PHE A 55 -1.04 -7.68 10.54
N ILE A 56 -0.11 -6.94 11.13
CA ILE A 56 0.86 -7.49 12.10
C ILE A 56 0.10 -8.07 13.30
N TRP A 57 -0.93 -7.36 13.79
CA TRP A 57 -1.74 -7.87 14.88
C TRP A 57 -2.42 -9.21 14.54
N MET A 58 -3.00 -9.35 13.34
CA MET A 58 -3.58 -10.61 12.86
C MET A 58 -2.54 -11.72 12.77
N VAL A 59 -1.34 -11.41 12.27
CA VAL A 59 -0.23 -12.39 12.21
C VAL A 59 0.20 -12.82 13.61
N VAL A 60 0.33 -11.90 14.56
CA VAL A 60 0.66 -12.26 15.95
C VAL A 60 -0.45 -13.11 16.58
N MET A 61 -1.71 -12.80 16.28
CA MET A 61 -2.88 -13.52 16.78
C MET A 61 -2.97 -14.94 16.20
N SER A 62 -2.55 -15.17 14.95
CA SER A 62 -2.58 -16.51 14.34
C SER A 62 -1.63 -17.52 14.98
N PHE A 63 -0.60 -17.07 15.71
CA PHE A 63 0.30 -17.93 16.51
C PHE A 63 -0.16 -18.15 17.96
N LYS A 64 -1.27 -17.52 18.36
CA LYS A 64 -1.83 -17.63 19.72
C LYS A 64 -3.12 -18.42 19.68
N GLU A 65 -3.39 -19.16 20.75
CA GLU A 65 -4.73 -19.65 21.04
C GLU A 65 -5.45 -18.51 21.76
N THR A 66 -6.33 -17.83 21.03
CA THR A 66 -7.16 -16.77 21.62
C THR A 66 -8.38 -17.46 22.21
N ALA A 67 -8.50 -17.43 23.53
CA ALA A 67 -9.70 -17.92 24.18
C ALA A 67 -10.88 -16.99 23.86
N MET A 68 -12.03 -17.57 23.49
CA MET A 68 -13.26 -16.82 23.23
C MET A 68 -13.91 -16.31 24.53
N ASP A 69 -13.51 -16.87 25.69
CA ASP A 69 -14.06 -16.52 26.99
C ASP A 69 -13.34 -15.32 27.63
N PRO A 70 -14.07 -14.30 28.11
CA PRO A 70 -13.50 -13.14 28.76
C PRO A 70 -12.96 -13.50 30.15
N GLY A 71 -11.71 -13.97 30.20
CA GLY A 71 -11.02 -14.33 31.44
C GLY A 71 -9.82 -15.24 31.26
N GLU A 72 -9.75 -15.96 30.13
CA GLU A 72 -8.59 -16.77 29.78
C GLU A 72 -7.52 -15.93 29.09
N LYS A 73 -6.25 -16.23 29.39
CA LYS A 73 -5.10 -15.53 28.80
C LYS A 73 -4.76 -16.18 27.47
N ASP A 74 -4.53 -15.36 26.44
CA ASP A 74 -3.99 -15.84 25.17
C ASP A 74 -2.69 -16.62 25.42
N ILE A 75 -2.66 -17.89 25.02
CA ILE A 75 -1.47 -18.72 25.11
C ILE A 75 -0.74 -18.74 23.77
N TRP A 76 0.58 -18.56 23.82
CA TRP A 76 1.42 -18.65 22.63
C TRP A 76 1.66 -20.12 22.30
N ILE A 77 1.01 -20.61 21.25
CA ILE A 77 1.08 -22.02 20.80
C ILE A 77 1.93 -22.19 19.53
N GLY A 78 2.50 -21.10 19.01
CA GLY A 78 3.38 -21.13 17.85
C GLY A 78 2.65 -21.62 16.60
N LEU A 79 3.20 -22.63 15.93
CA LEU A 79 2.68 -23.15 14.65
C LEU A 79 1.55 -24.18 14.79
N TYR A 80 1.10 -24.47 16.02
CA TYR A 80 0.09 -25.51 16.27
C TYR A 80 -1.22 -25.26 15.52
N ASN A 81 -1.68 -24.00 15.45
CA ASN A 81 -2.87 -23.62 14.67
C ASN A 81 -2.74 -24.03 13.21
N TYR A 82 -1.59 -23.77 12.59
CA TYR A 82 -1.34 -24.10 11.19
C TYR A 82 -1.28 -25.61 10.95
N ALA A 83 -0.64 -26.37 11.84
CA ALA A 83 -0.61 -27.83 11.76
C ALA A 83 -2.03 -28.42 11.85
N ARG A 84 -2.85 -27.93 12.78
CA ARG A 84 -4.25 -28.35 12.92
C ARG A 84 -5.09 -28.03 11.68
N LEU A 85 -4.89 -26.87 11.05
CA LEU A 85 -5.61 -26.48 9.84
C LEU A 85 -5.34 -27.44 8.67
N LEU A 86 -4.13 -28.00 8.57
CA LEU A 86 -3.76 -28.91 7.49
C LEU A 86 -4.45 -30.27 7.58
N ASP A 87 -4.89 -30.68 8.77
CA ASP A 87 -5.64 -31.93 8.99
C ASP A 87 -7.16 -31.71 9.05
N ASP A 88 -7.63 -30.46 8.93
CA ASP A 88 -9.04 -30.11 9.03
C ASP A 88 -9.75 -30.24 7.66
N GLU A 89 -10.49 -31.33 7.48
CA GLU A 89 -11.22 -31.67 6.25
C GLU A 89 -12.10 -30.52 5.71
N PRO A 90 -12.95 -29.85 6.53
CA PRO A 90 -13.68 -28.66 6.11
C PRO A 90 -12.80 -27.55 5.54
N PHE A 91 -11.64 -27.29 6.16
CA PHE A 91 -10.71 -26.25 5.71
C PHE A 91 -10.11 -26.61 4.34
N LEU A 92 -9.60 -27.82 4.19
CA LEU A 92 -9.01 -28.28 2.92
C LEU A 92 -10.04 -28.29 1.78
N ASN A 93 -11.25 -28.76 2.06
CA ASN A 93 -12.33 -28.76 1.08
C ASN A 93 -12.74 -27.33 0.70
N GLY A 94 -12.77 -26.40 1.66
CA GLY A 94 -13.01 -24.97 1.40
C GLY A 94 -11.94 -24.33 0.52
N VAL A 95 -10.66 -24.58 0.81
CA VAL A 95 -9.53 -24.09 0.01
C VAL A 95 -9.57 -24.65 -1.41
N LYS A 96 -9.84 -25.95 -1.55
CA LYS A 96 -9.96 -26.60 -2.87
C LYS A 96 -11.11 -26.00 -3.68
N LEU A 97 -12.27 -25.79 -3.04
CA LEU A 97 -13.41 -25.16 -3.69
C LEU A 97 -13.09 -23.73 -4.13
N LEU A 98 -12.42 -22.93 -3.28
CA LEU A 98 -12.03 -21.57 -3.60
C LEU A 98 -11.08 -21.52 -4.79
N ILE A 99 -10.06 -22.39 -4.81
CA ILE A 99 -9.09 -22.47 -5.92
C ILE A 99 -9.80 -22.87 -7.21
N TRP A 100 -10.65 -23.91 -7.17
CA TRP A 100 -11.38 -24.37 -8.34
C TRP A 100 -12.32 -23.30 -8.89
N TYR A 101 -13.08 -22.64 -7.99
CA TYR A 101 -13.96 -21.54 -8.32
C TYR A 101 -13.20 -20.37 -8.94
N PHE A 102 -12.09 -19.95 -8.33
CA PHE A 102 -11.26 -18.84 -8.82
C PHE A 102 -10.71 -19.11 -10.22
N ILE A 103 -10.14 -20.29 -10.46
CA ILE A 103 -9.61 -20.66 -11.78
C ILE A 103 -10.71 -20.66 -12.83
N LEU A 104 -11.85 -21.26 -12.52
CA LEU A 104 -12.98 -21.37 -13.46
C LEU A 104 -13.57 -19.98 -13.77
N CYS A 105 -13.86 -19.19 -12.73
CA CYS A 105 -14.40 -17.84 -12.88
C CYS A 105 -13.46 -16.94 -13.65
N LEU A 106 -12.18 -16.85 -13.28
CA LEU A 106 -11.23 -15.99 -13.99
C LEU A 106 -10.99 -16.42 -15.43
N SER A 107 -10.93 -17.73 -15.69
CA SER A 107 -10.75 -18.22 -17.06
C SER A 107 -11.92 -17.81 -17.94
N ILE A 108 -13.16 -17.99 -17.44
CA ILE A 108 -14.36 -17.59 -18.16
C ILE A 108 -14.42 -16.07 -18.31
N GLU A 109 -14.14 -15.31 -17.24
CA GLU A 109 -14.16 -13.84 -17.24
C GLU A 109 -13.17 -13.27 -18.26
N MET A 110 -11.95 -13.80 -18.32
CA MET A 110 -10.94 -13.36 -19.29
C MET A 110 -11.37 -13.67 -20.73
N ILE A 111 -11.93 -14.86 -20.99
CA ILE A 111 -12.41 -15.25 -22.33
C ILE A 111 -13.59 -14.38 -22.74
N VAL A 112 -14.61 -14.28 -21.89
CA VAL A 112 -15.85 -13.54 -22.18
C VAL A 112 -15.57 -12.04 -22.27
N GLY A 113 -14.88 -11.46 -21.29
CA GLY A 113 -14.55 -10.04 -21.25
C GLY A 113 -13.74 -9.60 -22.46
N THR A 114 -12.72 -10.38 -22.83
CA THR A 114 -11.91 -10.08 -24.03
C THR A 114 -12.71 -10.25 -25.31
N SER A 115 -13.50 -11.32 -25.43
CA SER A 115 -14.34 -11.56 -26.61
C SER A 115 -15.36 -10.44 -26.82
N VAL A 116 -16.03 -10.02 -25.74
CA VAL A 116 -16.99 -8.91 -25.78
C VAL A 116 -16.29 -7.59 -26.10
N ALA A 117 -15.12 -7.33 -25.52
CA ALA A 117 -14.35 -6.12 -25.83
C ALA A 117 -13.96 -6.05 -27.32
N MET A 118 -13.52 -7.17 -27.91
CA MET A 118 -13.19 -7.23 -29.34
C MET A 118 -14.41 -7.03 -30.24
N LEU A 119 -15.59 -7.49 -29.84
CA LEU A 119 -16.85 -7.31 -30.59
C LEU A 119 -17.37 -5.87 -30.54
N ILE A 120 -17.17 -5.17 -29.43
CA ILE A 120 -17.67 -3.79 -29.24
C ILE A 120 -16.72 -2.75 -29.86
N ASN A 121 -15.44 -3.09 -30.04
CA ASN A 121 -14.44 -2.21 -30.62
C ASN A 121 -14.88 -1.67 -32.00
N ASN A 122 -14.94 -0.34 -32.15
CA ASN A 122 -15.39 0.38 -33.37
C ASN A 122 -16.90 0.32 -33.69
N VAL A 123 -17.76 -0.01 -32.73
CA VAL A 123 -19.22 0.08 -32.90
C VAL A 123 -19.69 1.52 -32.66
N LYS A 124 -20.68 2.01 -33.44
CA LYS A 124 -21.22 3.39 -33.34
C LYS A 124 -21.69 3.81 -31.94
N PHE A 125 -22.06 2.85 -31.09
CA PHE A 125 -22.54 3.06 -29.71
C PHE A 125 -21.64 2.40 -28.66
N GLU A 126 -20.33 2.26 -28.95
CA GLU A 126 -19.33 1.64 -28.07
C GLU A 126 -19.42 2.11 -26.62
N ASN A 127 -19.43 3.44 -26.38
CA ASN A 127 -19.52 3.99 -25.02
C ASN A 127 -20.81 3.59 -24.29
N THR A 128 -21.95 3.58 -24.99
CA THR A 128 -23.24 3.20 -24.38
C THR A 128 -23.26 1.72 -24.01
N LEU A 129 -22.71 0.86 -24.87
CA LEU A 129 -22.64 -0.58 -24.61
C LEU A 129 -21.74 -0.87 -23.41
N ILE A 130 -20.55 -0.26 -23.34
CA ILE A 130 -19.64 -0.40 -22.20
C ILE A 130 -20.32 0.03 -20.90
N VAL A 131 -21.03 1.15 -20.88
CA VAL A 131 -21.74 1.62 -19.68
C VAL A 131 -22.78 0.61 -19.22
N ILE A 132 -23.58 0.05 -20.14
CA ILE A 132 -24.59 -0.96 -19.79
C ILE A 132 -23.95 -2.22 -19.20
N PHE A 133 -22.81 -2.67 -19.73
CA PHE A 133 -22.07 -3.82 -19.19
C PHE A 133 -21.40 -3.56 -17.84
N VAL A 134 -20.97 -2.32 -17.57
CA VAL A 134 -20.30 -1.94 -16.31
C VAL A 134 -21.30 -1.63 -15.20
N MET A 135 -22.47 -1.07 -15.51
CA MET A 135 -23.55 -0.77 -14.56
C MET A 135 -23.85 -1.88 -13.53
N PRO A 136 -23.96 -3.18 -13.88
CA PRO A 136 -24.21 -4.23 -12.88
C PRO A 136 -23.10 -4.35 -11.82
N MET A 137 -21.85 -3.98 -12.11
CA MET A 137 -20.79 -3.97 -11.08
C MET A 137 -21.02 -2.92 -9.99
N MET A 138 -21.88 -1.93 -10.24
CA MET A 138 -22.26 -0.92 -9.26
C MET A 138 -23.41 -1.38 -8.35
N VAL A 139 -24.08 -2.49 -8.68
CA VAL A 139 -25.15 -3.06 -7.85
C VAL A 139 -24.53 -3.65 -6.58
N ALA A 140 -25.05 -3.25 -5.42
CA ALA A 140 -24.52 -3.71 -4.14
C ALA A 140 -24.65 -5.25 -4.00
N PRO A 141 -23.60 -5.95 -3.53
CA PRO A 141 -23.63 -7.42 -3.41
C PRO A 141 -24.80 -7.96 -2.58
N ILE A 142 -25.27 -7.19 -1.60
CA ILE A 142 -26.40 -7.57 -0.73
C ILE A 142 -27.71 -7.72 -1.50
N VAL A 143 -27.93 -6.96 -2.57
CA VAL A 143 -29.15 -7.04 -3.40
C VAL A 143 -29.11 -8.31 -4.25
N VAL A 144 -27.93 -8.66 -4.76
CA VAL A 144 -27.72 -9.87 -5.57
C VAL A 144 -27.88 -11.12 -4.72
N GLY A 145 -27.43 -11.11 -3.46
CA GLY A 145 -27.55 -12.25 -2.55
C GLY A 145 -28.97 -12.49 -2.00
N TYR A 146 -29.90 -11.54 -2.18
CA TYR A 146 -31.28 -11.65 -1.68
C TYR A 146 -32.28 -12.14 -2.75
N LEU A 147 -31.90 -12.08 -4.03
CA LEU A 147 -32.69 -12.57 -5.18
C LEU A 147 -32.35 -14.04 -5.49
#